data_AF-A0A7S3AP30-F1
#
_entry.id   AF-A0A7S3AP30-F1
#
_cell.length_a   1.000
_cell.length_b   1.000
_cell.length_c   1.000
_cell.angle_alpha   90.00
_cell.angle_beta   90.00
_cell.angle_gamma   90.00
#
_symmetry.space_group_name_H-M   'P 1'
#
loop_
_entity.id
_entity.type
_entity.pdbx_description
1 polymer ?
#
loop_
_entity_poly.entity_id
_entity_poly.type
_entity_poly.pdbx_seq_one_letter_code
_entity_poly.pdbx_strand_id
1 'polypeptide(L)'
;THSTHSTHPQRQRQRADVRILHLTSYERMGIARVHCVSGCVCIPQELDAHRPPSRRNVSIFRDGLIQVDFTTARCEMALRLLHRTSSGQHKWVLTRVTVSPRV
;
A
#
# COMPACT_ATOMS: atom_id res chain seq x y z
N THR A 1 26.00 11.86 -45.32
CA THR A 1 24.74 11.94 -44.54
C THR A 1 24.84 10.94 -43.39
N HIS A 2 25.24 11.40 -42.20
CA HIS A 2 25.33 10.55 -41.01
C HIS A 2 24.02 10.67 -40.21
N SER A 3 23.23 9.59 -40.21
CA SER A 3 22.03 9.46 -39.39
C SER A 3 22.43 9.16 -37.94
N THR A 4 22.24 10.13 -37.05
CA THR A 4 22.34 9.93 -35.60
C THR A 4 21.11 9.17 -35.11
N HIS A 5 21.28 7.89 -34.77
CA HIS A 5 20.31 7.16 -33.96
C HIS A 5 20.26 7.77 -32.56
N SER A 6 19.14 8.41 -32.23
CA SER A 6 18.84 8.91 -30.89
C SER A 6 18.39 7.73 -30.01
N THR A 7 19.30 7.21 -29.18
CA THR A 7 18.99 6.20 -28.16
C THR A 7 18.41 6.89 -26.94
N HIS A 8 17.14 7.28 -26.99
CA HIS A 8 16.43 7.70 -25.79
C HIS A 8 15.96 6.44 -25.04
N PRO A 9 16.43 6.13 -23.81
CA PRO A 9 15.92 4.98 -23.08
C PRO A 9 14.44 5.22 -22.79
N GLN A 10 13.57 4.45 -23.45
CA GLN A 10 12.15 4.47 -23.17
C GLN A 10 11.95 4.18 -21.69
N ARG A 11 11.42 5.15 -20.93
CA ARG A 11 10.90 4.92 -19.57
C ARG A 11 9.75 3.92 -19.68
N GLN A 12 10.07 2.63 -19.63
CA GLN A 12 9.06 1.59 -19.61
C GLN A 12 8.20 1.78 -18.35
N ARG A 13 6.87 1.83 -18.54
CA ARG A 13 5.93 1.83 -17.41
C ARG A 13 6.07 0.50 -16.70
N GLN A 14 6.52 0.54 -15.46
CA GLN A 14 6.65 -0.63 -14.61
C GLN A 14 5.44 -0.72 -13.67
N ARG A 15 5.12 -1.96 -13.30
CA ARG A 15 3.95 -2.30 -12.49
C ARG A 15 4.40 -3.19 -11.33
N ALA A 16 3.98 -2.85 -10.12
CA ALA A 16 4.27 -3.64 -8.94
C ALA A 16 3.07 -3.72 -8.00
N ASP A 17 2.94 -4.86 -7.34
CA ASP A 17 2.04 -5.07 -6.22
C ASP A 17 2.79 -4.82 -4.91
N VAL A 18 2.24 -3.96 -4.08
CA VAL A 18 2.73 -3.69 -2.73
C VAL A 18 1.75 -4.31 -1.74
N ARG A 19 2.16 -5.39 -1.10
CA ARG A 19 1.40 -6.08 -0.05
C ARG A 19 1.82 -5.58 1.32
N ILE A 20 0.85 -5.10 2.08
CA ILE A 20 1.03 -4.53 3.41
C ILE A 20 0.38 -5.48 4.42
N LEU A 21 1.21 -6.32 5.04
CA LEU A 21 0.79 -7.24 6.09
C LEU A 21 0.64 -6.47 7.40
N HIS A 22 -0.58 -6.42 7.92
CA HIS A 22 -0.93 -5.68 9.13
C HIS A 22 -1.82 -6.49 10.06
N LEU A 23 -1.77 -6.17 11.35
CA LEU A 23 -2.63 -6.80 12.35
C LEU A 23 -4.05 -6.30 12.20
N THR A 24 -5.01 -7.22 12.18
CA THR A 24 -6.44 -6.94 12.32
C THR A 24 -6.95 -7.55 13.63
N SER A 25 -7.87 -6.87 14.31
CA SER A 25 -8.44 -7.33 15.59
C SER A 25 -9.88 -6.82 15.77
N TYR A 26 -10.58 -7.33 16.78
CA TYR A 26 -11.99 -7.05 17.04
C TYR A 26 -12.24 -5.81 17.90
N GLU A 27 -11.20 -5.24 18.52
CA GLU A 27 -11.32 -4.03 19.30
C GLU A 27 -10.06 -3.16 19.22
N ARG A 28 -10.22 -1.85 19.47
CA ARG A 28 -9.12 -0.90 19.69
C ARG A 28 -8.15 -0.74 18.52
N MET A 29 -8.61 -0.96 17.30
CA MET A 29 -7.88 -0.82 16.05
C MET A 29 -8.21 0.48 15.30
N GLY A 30 -7.19 1.07 14.67
CA GLY A 30 -7.30 2.26 13.84
C GLY A 30 -7.46 1.97 12.36
N ILE A 31 -7.52 3.05 11.57
CA ILE A 31 -7.60 3.02 10.11
C ILE A 31 -6.37 3.73 9.55
N ALA A 32 -5.64 3.08 8.64
CA ALA A 32 -4.50 3.69 7.96
C ALA A 32 -4.84 3.98 6.49
N ARG A 33 -4.53 5.19 6.01
CA ARG A 33 -4.61 5.54 4.58
C ARG A 33 -3.26 5.36 3.92
N VAL A 34 -3.23 4.61 2.84
CA VAL A 34 -2.06 4.40 1.98
C VAL A 34 -2.26 5.15 0.68
N HIS A 35 -1.25 5.90 0.24
CA HIS A 35 -1.27 6.60 -1.05
C HIS A 35 0.15 6.83 -1.59
N CYS A 36 0.23 7.03 -2.90
CA CYS A 36 1.47 7.39 -3.60
C CYS A 36 1.72 8.90 -3.46
N VAL A 37 2.98 9.26 -3.24
CA VAL A 37 3.44 10.64 -3.02
C VAL A 37 4.24 11.14 -4.21
N SER A 38 5.23 10.37 -4.67
CA SER A 38 6.11 10.79 -5.77
C SER A 38 6.66 9.58 -6.55
N GLY A 39 6.94 9.78 -7.85
CA GLY A 39 7.53 8.76 -8.73
C GLY A 39 6.62 7.60 -9.14
N CYS A 40 5.42 7.52 -8.56
CA CYS A 40 4.45 6.47 -8.85
C CYS A 40 3.02 6.96 -8.67
N VAL A 41 2.08 6.20 -9.24
CA VAL A 41 0.65 6.42 -9.12
C VAL A 41 -0.02 5.17 -8.57
N CYS A 42 -0.98 5.38 -7.67
CA CYS A 42 -1.85 4.35 -7.13
C CYS A 42 -3.15 4.98 -6.63
N ILE A 43 -4.21 4.19 -6.58
CA ILE A 43 -5.47 4.60 -5.97
C ILE A 43 -5.26 4.60 -4.44
N PRO A 44 -5.52 5.73 -3.73
CA PRO A 44 -5.46 5.74 -2.28
C PRO A 44 -6.41 4.72 -1.67
N GLN A 45 -5.92 3.94 -0.70
CA GLN A 45 -6.74 2.93 -0.01
C GLN A 45 -6.71 3.14 1.49
N GLU A 46 -7.81 2.79 2.14
CA GLU A 46 -7.92 2.82 3.60
C GLU A 46 -7.97 1.39 4.11
N LEU A 47 -7.02 1.06 4.98
CA LEU A 47 -6.88 -0.24 5.60
C LEU A 47 -7.42 -0.13 7.04
N ASP A 48 -8.71 -0.43 7.19
CA ASP A 48 -9.32 -0.55 8.51
C ASP A 48 -8.88 -1.86 9.17
N ALA A 49 -8.14 -1.73 10.27
CA ALA A 49 -7.64 -2.88 11.01
C ALA A 49 -8.66 -3.46 12.00
N HIS A 50 -9.84 -2.84 12.13
CA HIS A 50 -10.94 -3.40 12.89
C HIS A 50 -11.69 -4.46 12.08
N ARG A 51 -11.93 -5.61 12.70
CA ARG A 51 -12.83 -6.63 12.19
C ARG A 51 -13.92 -6.94 13.21
N PRO A 52 -15.18 -6.59 12.91
CA PRO A 52 -16.29 -6.99 13.76
C PRO A 52 -16.27 -8.51 13.99
N PRO A 53 -16.56 -8.96 15.21
CA PRO A 53 -16.53 -10.37 15.54
C PRO A 53 -17.61 -11.10 14.75
N SER A 54 -17.22 -11.89 13.75
CA SER A 54 -18.18 -12.72 13.01
C SER A 54 -18.43 -14.05 13.72
N ARG A 55 -17.41 -14.64 14.38
CA ARG A 55 -17.51 -15.88 15.19
C ARG A 55 -16.43 -16.07 16.30
N ARG A 56 -15.32 -15.31 16.31
CA ARG A 56 -14.22 -15.48 17.28
C ARG A 56 -13.45 -14.17 17.51
N ASN A 57 -13.17 -13.85 18.78
CA ASN A 57 -12.39 -12.68 19.22
C ASN A 57 -10.89 -12.96 19.07
N VAL A 58 -10.39 -12.96 17.84
CA VAL A 58 -8.97 -13.22 17.54
C VAL A 58 -8.34 -12.10 16.75
N SER A 59 -7.06 -11.87 17.01
CA SER A 59 -6.22 -11.00 16.20
C SER A 59 -5.49 -11.84 15.14
N ILE A 60 -5.51 -11.38 13.89
CA ILE A 60 -4.87 -12.07 12.76
C ILE A 60 -4.19 -11.07 11.83
N PHE A 61 -3.12 -11.48 11.16
CA PHE A 61 -2.48 -10.67 10.14
C PHE A 61 -3.19 -10.80 8.79
N ARG A 62 -3.32 -9.70 8.06
CA ARG A 62 -3.96 -9.63 6.74
C ARG A 62 -3.17 -8.74 5.79
N ASP A 63 -3.26 -9.05 4.50
CA ASP A 63 -2.66 -8.24 3.45
C ASP A 63 -3.63 -7.15 2.99
N GLY A 64 -3.16 -5.91 2.96
CA GLY A 64 -3.68 -4.86 2.06
C GLY A 64 -2.89 -4.86 0.77
N LEU A 65 -3.56 -4.83 -0.39
CA LEU A 65 -2.92 -4.86 -1.71
C LEU A 65 -3.03 -3.50 -2.38
N ILE A 66 -1.88 -2.84 -2.58
CA ILE A 66 -1.79 -1.60 -3.35
C ILE A 66 -1.16 -1.88 -4.69
N GLN A 67 -1.90 -1.57 -5.76
CA GLN A 67 -1.39 -1.64 -7.12
C GLN A 67 -0.71 -0.31 -7.48
N VAL A 68 0.56 -0.38 -7.83
CA VAL A 68 1.40 0.78 -8.10
C VAL A 68 1.93 0.73 -9.52
N ASP A 69 1.74 1.81 -10.29
CA ASP A 69 2.36 2.01 -11.60
C ASP A 69 3.43 3.12 -11.49
N PHE A 70 4.59 2.94 -12.12
CA PHE A 70 5.72 3.87 -12.00
C PHE A 70 6.56 3.99 -13.27
N THR A 71 7.19 5.13 -13.43
CA THR A 71 8.07 5.47 -14.59
C THR A 71 9.45 5.95 -14.16
N THR A 72 9.71 5.96 -12.85
CA THR A 72 10.97 6.35 -12.21
C THR A 72 11.53 5.17 -11.43
N ALA A 73 12.84 5.18 -11.16
CA ALA A 73 13.46 4.14 -10.34
C ALA A 73 13.05 4.18 -8.85
N ARG A 74 12.47 5.29 -8.39
CA ARG A 74 12.06 5.52 -7.00
C ARG A 74 10.58 5.88 -6.95
N CYS A 75 9.83 5.17 -6.10
CA CYS A 75 8.44 5.43 -5.76
C CYS A 75 8.37 5.73 -4.25
N GLU A 76 7.73 6.83 -3.89
CA GLU A 76 7.49 7.19 -2.49
C GLU A 76 6.01 7.02 -2.18
N MET A 77 5.72 6.32 -1.08
CA MET A 77 4.37 6.05 -0.60
C MET A 77 4.26 6.49 0.85
N ALA A 78 3.09 6.96 1.24
CA ALA A 78 2.78 7.34 2.60
C ALA A 78 1.69 6.43 3.17
N LEU A 79 1.94 5.93 4.38
CA LEU A 79 0.96 5.29 5.24
C LEU A 79 0.67 6.24 6.40
N ARG A 80 -0.56 6.73 6.48
CA ARG A 80 -0.99 7.70 7.50
C ARG A 80 -2.10 7.12 8.36
N LEU A 81 -1.85 7.05 9.67
CA LEU A 81 -2.90 6.73 10.63
C LEU A 81 -3.91 7.87 10.68
N LEU A 82 -5.20 7.53 10.52
CA LEU A 82 -6.29 8.50 10.46
C LEU A 82 -6.84 8.75 11.87
N HIS A 83 -7.34 9.96 12.12
CA HIS A 83 -7.96 10.31 13.40
C HIS A 83 -9.32 9.65 13.64
N ARG A 84 -9.95 9.07 12.61
CA ARG A 84 -11.20 8.31 12.78
C ARG A 84 -10.90 6.82 13.00
N THR A 85 -11.81 6.16 13.69
CA THR A 85 -11.71 4.74 14.05
C THR A 85 -13.10 4.10 13.96
N SER A 86 -13.15 2.81 13.69
CA SER A 86 -14.37 2.00 13.75
C SER A 86 -14.45 1.14 15.02
N SER A 87 -13.47 1.24 15.94
CA SER A 87 -13.40 0.43 17.17
C SER A 87 -12.93 1.18 18.42
N GLY A 88 -13.01 2.51 18.40
CA GLY A 88 -12.80 3.38 19.56
C GLY A 88 -11.36 3.82 19.85
N GLN A 89 -10.34 3.21 19.24
CA GLN A 89 -8.93 3.61 19.39
C GLN A 89 -8.19 3.57 18.04
N HIS A 90 -6.90 3.93 18.02
CA HIS A 90 -6.13 4.14 16.78
C HIS A 90 -4.94 3.21 16.61
N LYS A 91 -4.86 2.10 17.36
CA LYS A 91 -3.73 1.17 17.21
C LYS A 91 -3.72 0.56 15.81
N TRP A 92 -2.60 0.67 15.10
CA TRP A 92 -2.41 0.03 13.80
C TRP A 92 -0.99 -0.54 13.75
N VAL A 93 -0.86 -1.82 13.38
CA VAL A 93 0.42 -2.54 13.49
C VAL A 93 0.84 -3.05 12.11
N LEU A 94 1.95 -2.50 11.60
CA LEU A 94 2.63 -2.99 10.40
C LEU A 94 3.56 -4.15 10.77
N THR A 95 3.54 -5.22 9.98
CA THR A 95 4.47 -6.34 10.17
C THR A 95 5.42 -6.50 8.99
N ARG A 96 4.91 -6.38 7.77
CA ARG A 96 5.73 -6.58 6.58
C ARG A 96 5.18 -5.79 5.39
N VAL A 97 6.10 -5.28 4.58
CA VAL A 97 5.81 -4.75 3.24
C VAL A 97 6.53 -5.65 2.24
N THR A 98 5.78 -6.17 1.27
CA THR A 98 6.33 -7.00 0.19
C THR A 98 6.06 -6.31 -1.14
N VAL A 99 7.10 -6.16 -1.94
CA VAL A 99 7.02 -5.58 -3.29
C VAL A 99 7.31 -6.70 -4.29
N SER A 100 6.41 -6.90 -5.24
CA SER A 100 6.59 -7.88 -6.31
C SER A 100 6.19 -7.28 -7.65
N PRO A 101 6.82 -7.67 -8.77
CA PRO A 101 6.33 -7.33 -10.09
C PRO A 101 4.86 -7.77 -10.24
N ARG A 102 4.03 -6.91 -10.86
CA ARG A 102 2.66 -7.29 -11.23
C ARG A 102 2.71 -7.86 -12.64
N VAL A 103 2.48 -9.16 -12.74
CA VAL A 103 2.44 -9.93 -14.00
C VAL A 103 1.09 -9.77 -14.67
#